data_AF-A0AAP4F728-F1
#
_entry.id   AF-A0AAP4F728-F1
#
_cell.length_a   1.000
_cell.length_b   1.000
_cell.length_c   1.000
_cell.angle_alpha   90.00
_cell.angle_beta   90.00
_cell.angle_gamma   90.00
#
_symmetry.space_group_name_H-M   'P 1'
#
loop_
_entity.id
_entity.type
_entity.pdbx_description
1 polymer ?
#
loop_
_entity_poly.entity_id
_entity_poly.type
_entity_poly.pdbx_seq_one_letter_code
_entity_poly.pdbx_strand_id
1 'polypeptide(L)'
;MRHHTEEVAKGYTVAEVPGGESACLSAYEAAVVGRIVEFYGNQKSTDLSELSHGAAWQATRSGLAPDTPGTNVLSLANIRDEFSELLHAETPRPSAPAINQISPDTTTDDMISQAIALEKEWDPVFDLLATR
;
A
#
# COMPACT_ATOMS: atom_id res chain seq x y z
N MET A 1 0.33 7.22 9.06
CA MET A 1 1.69 7.71 8.70
C MET A 1 2.55 7.65 9.94
N ARG A 2 3.80 7.18 9.87
CA ARG A 2 4.70 7.23 11.03
C ARG A 2 4.85 8.68 11.47
N HIS A 3 4.63 8.95 12.75
CA HIS A 3 5.06 10.21 13.33
C HIS A 3 6.59 10.21 13.29
N HIS A 4 7.20 11.30 12.84
CA HIS A 4 8.66 11.49 12.81
C HIS A 4 9.34 11.35 14.20
N THR A 5 8.55 11.17 15.26
CA THR A 5 8.97 10.98 16.65
C THR A 5 8.93 9.52 17.12
N GLU A 6 8.46 8.56 16.32
CA GLU A 6 8.45 7.14 16.71
C GLU A 6 9.85 6.54 16.62
N GLU A 7 10.23 5.71 17.60
CA GLU A 7 11.55 5.06 17.62
C GLU A 7 11.76 4.22 16.35
N VAL A 8 12.82 4.56 15.62
CA VAL A 8 13.26 3.85 14.42
C VAL A 8 13.77 2.46 14.82
N ALA A 9 13.42 1.43 14.04
CA ALA A 9 13.94 0.08 14.22
C ALA A 9 15.48 0.12 14.31
N LYS A 10 16.04 -0.47 15.38
CA LYS A 10 17.47 -0.41 15.72
C LYS A 10 18.36 -0.72 14.49
N GLY A 11 19.20 0.24 14.11
CA GLY A 11 20.31 0.07 13.15
C GLY A 11 20.03 0.45 11.70
N TYR A 12 18.79 0.76 11.32
CA TYR A 12 18.45 1.16 9.94
C TYR A 12 17.83 2.55 9.91
N THR A 13 18.66 3.57 9.66
CA THR A 13 18.20 4.95 9.47
C THR A 13 17.70 5.15 8.05
N VAL A 14 16.39 5.37 7.89
CA VAL A 14 15.84 5.96 6.66
C VAL A 14 16.14 7.45 6.74
N ALA A 15 17.05 7.93 5.87
CA ALA A 15 17.53 9.31 5.92
C ALA A 15 16.42 10.34 5.67
N GLU A 16 15.49 10.00 4.78
CA GLU A 16 14.34 10.82 4.43
C GLU A 16 13.29 9.91 3.78
N VAL A 17 12.02 10.12 4.11
CA VAL A 17 10.90 9.62 3.31
C VAL A 17 10.39 10.81 2.52
N PRO A 18 10.58 10.87 1.19
CA PRO A 18 10.09 11.98 0.39
C PRO A 18 8.60 12.18 0.64
N GLY A 19 8.22 13.39 1.04
CA GLY A 19 6.82 13.77 1.13
C GLY A 19 6.21 13.84 -0.28
N GLY A 20 4.97 13.37 -0.43
CA GLY A 20 4.20 13.66 -1.64
C GLY A 20 3.70 15.11 -1.63
N GLU A 21 3.60 15.73 -2.81
CA GLU A 21 3.04 17.08 -2.93
C GLU A 21 1.51 17.04 -2.82
N SER A 22 1.02 17.13 -1.57
CA SER A 22 -0.41 17.01 -1.26
C SER A 22 -1.25 18.14 -1.88
N ALA A 23 -0.61 19.25 -2.26
CA ALA A 23 -1.23 20.38 -2.93
C ALA A 23 -1.68 20.06 -4.37
N CYS A 24 -1.13 19.01 -4.99
CA CYS A 24 -1.45 18.60 -6.35
C CYS A 24 -2.55 17.52 -6.40
N LEU A 25 -3.14 17.13 -5.26
CA LEU A 25 -4.22 16.14 -5.23
C LEU A 25 -5.50 16.72 -5.81
N SER A 26 -6.13 15.97 -6.71
CA SER A 26 -7.52 16.20 -7.09
C SER A 26 -8.46 16.03 -5.91
N ALA A 27 -9.69 16.56 -6.03
CA ALA A 27 -10.70 16.42 -4.99
C ALA A 27 -11.00 14.95 -4.66
N TYR A 28 -11.00 14.07 -5.68
CA TYR A 28 -11.20 12.64 -5.50
C TYR A 28 -10.03 11.99 -4.75
N GLU A 29 -8.79 12.26 -5.14
CA GLU A 29 -7.61 11.69 -4.47
C GLU A 29 -7.51 12.15 -3.01
N ALA A 30 -7.80 13.43 -2.73
CA ALA A 30 -7.86 13.93 -1.36
C ALA A 30 -8.94 13.21 -0.53
N ALA A 31 -10.10 12.91 -1.12
CA ALA A 31 -11.16 12.16 -0.46
C ALA A 31 -10.78 10.68 -0.23
N VAL A 32 -10.08 10.05 -1.17
CA VAL A 32 -9.52 8.69 -0.99
C VAL A 32 -8.57 8.67 0.19
N VAL A 33 -7.62 9.62 0.27
CA VAL A 33 -6.72 9.76 1.42
C VAL A 33 -7.52 9.98 2.71
N GLY A 34 -8.56 10.81 2.67
CA GLY A 34 -9.48 11.01 3.80
C GLY A 34 -10.10 9.71 4.32
N ARG A 35 -10.59 8.83 3.44
CA ARG A 35 -11.16 7.52 3.82
C ARG A 35 -10.14 6.57 4.43
N ILE A 36 -8.91 6.58 3.92
CA ILE A 36 -7.81 5.78 4.47
C ILE A 36 -7.47 6.27 5.88
N VAL A 37 -7.38 7.59 6.08
CA VAL A 37 -7.10 8.20 7.39
C VAL A 37 -8.26 7.97 8.35
N GLU A 38 -9.52 8.06 7.91
CA GLU A 38 -10.70 7.75 8.72
C GLU A 38 -10.66 6.30 9.23
N PHE A 39 -10.24 5.36 8.38
CA PHE A 39 -10.20 3.93 8.72
C PHE A 39 -9.00 3.53 9.59
N TYR A 40 -7.79 4.00 9.24
CA TYR A 40 -6.55 3.58 9.90
C TYR A 40 -5.99 4.60 10.90
N GLY A 41 -6.48 5.83 10.92
CA GLY A 41 -5.85 6.96 11.62
C GLY A 41 -5.77 6.82 13.14
N ASN A 42 -6.60 5.96 13.73
CA ASN A 42 -6.58 5.67 15.16
C ASN A 42 -5.68 4.48 15.54
N GLN A 43 -5.07 3.80 14.56
CA GLN A 43 -4.18 2.66 14.79
C GLN A 43 -2.73 3.13 14.93
N LYS A 44 -1.96 2.46 15.79
CA LYS A 44 -0.53 2.74 15.93
C LYS A 44 0.21 2.27 14.68
N SER A 45 1.32 2.92 14.36
CA SER A 45 2.13 2.52 13.20
C SER A 45 2.69 1.10 13.33
N THR A 46 2.97 0.64 14.56
CA THR A 46 3.37 -0.73 14.88
C THR A 46 2.29 -1.72 14.50
N ASP A 47 1.04 -1.43 14.85
CA ASP A 47 -0.10 -2.31 14.60
C ASP A 47 -0.37 -2.40 13.10
N LEU A 48 -0.24 -1.28 12.37
CA LEU A 48 -0.33 -1.26 10.91
C LEU A 48 0.81 -2.04 10.24
N SER A 49 2.02 -1.97 10.80
CA SER A 49 3.16 -2.75 10.33
C SER A 49 2.91 -4.24 10.54
N GLU A 50 2.40 -4.64 11.70
CA GLU A 50 2.04 -6.03 11.98
C GLU A 50 0.90 -6.53 11.08
N LEU A 51 -0.10 -5.67 10.81
CA LEU A 51 -1.19 -6.01 9.90
C LEU A 51 -0.71 -6.25 8.46
N SER A 52 0.42 -5.66 8.05
CA SER A 52 1.05 -5.92 6.76
C SER A 52 1.83 -7.24 6.69
N HIS A 53 2.07 -7.91 7.82
CA HIS A 53 2.79 -9.19 7.90
C HIS A 53 1.88 -10.39 7.61
N GLY A 54 1.25 -10.37 6.44
CA GLY A 54 0.34 -11.42 6.01
C GLY A 54 1.02 -12.71 5.53
N ALA A 55 0.28 -13.55 4.81
CA ALA A 55 0.67 -14.95 4.56
C ALA A 55 1.99 -15.08 3.78
N ALA A 56 2.21 -14.26 2.75
CA ALA A 56 3.45 -14.30 1.98
C ALA A 56 4.66 -13.86 2.81
N TRP A 57 4.49 -12.86 3.68
CA TRP A 57 5.52 -12.41 4.61
C TRP A 57 5.88 -13.51 5.61
N GLN A 58 4.88 -14.15 6.20
CA GLN A 58 5.08 -15.24 7.17
C GLN A 58 5.77 -16.44 6.54
N ALA A 59 5.31 -16.86 5.36
CA ALA A 59 5.90 -17.96 4.61
C ALA A 59 7.37 -17.71 4.25
N THR A 60 7.73 -16.47 3.90
CA THR A 60 9.11 -16.12 3.54
C THR A 60 10.05 -16.17 4.74
N ARG A 61 9.55 -15.87 5.93
CA ARG A 61 10.35 -15.85 7.15
C ARG A 61 10.59 -17.21 7.77
N SER A 62 9.84 -18.26 7.40
CA SER A 62 10.11 -19.66 7.77
C SER A 62 10.52 -19.88 9.25
N GLY A 63 9.84 -19.21 10.20
CA GLY A 63 10.10 -19.36 11.64
C GLY A 63 11.21 -18.47 12.23
N LEU A 64 11.74 -17.50 11.47
CA LEU A 64 12.61 -16.45 12.02
C LEU A 64 11.86 -15.61 13.07
N ALA A 65 12.51 -15.33 14.20
CA ALA A 65 11.99 -14.42 15.24
C ALA A 65 11.70 -13.03 14.65
N PRO A 66 10.74 -12.26 15.19
CA PRO A 66 10.27 -11.00 14.59
C PRO A 66 11.38 -9.96 14.30
N ASP A 67 12.43 -9.95 15.11
CA ASP A 67 13.56 -9.03 15.04
C ASP A 67 14.75 -9.56 14.22
N THR A 68 14.74 -10.84 13.83
CA THR A 68 15.81 -11.42 13.03
C THR A 68 15.70 -10.98 11.57
N PRO A 69 16.78 -10.42 10.97
CA PRO A 69 16.80 -10.11 9.54
C PRO A 69 16.55 -11.36 8.69
N GLY A 70 15.65 -11.26 7.71
CA GLY A 70 15.41 -12.32 6.73
C GLY A 70 16.25 -12.10 5.47
N THR A 71 16.81 -13.17 4.92
CA THR A 71 17.53 -13.14 3.63
C THR A 71 16.76 -13.83 2.51
N ASN A 72 15.61 -14.43 2.82
CA ASN A 72 14.79 -15.12 1.85
C ASN A 72 14.04 -14.12 0.99
N VAL A 73 14.01 -14.37 -0.31
CA VAL A 73 13.25 -13.58 -1.27
C VAL A 73 11.77 -13.92 -1.15
N LEU A 74 10.92 -12.89 -1.12
CA LEU A 74 9.48 -13.06 -1.09
C LEU A 74 9.01 -13.69 -2.41
N SER A 75 8.32 -14.83 -2.35
CA SER A 75 7.86 -15.53 -3.55
C SER A 75 6.69 -14.78 -4.20
N LEU A 76 6.81 -14.47 -5.50
CA LEU A 76 5.72 -13.86 -6.26
C LEU A 76 4.46 -14.75 -6.29
N ALA A 77 4.62 -16.07 -6.26
CA ALA A 77 3.49 -17.00 -6.18
C ALA A 77 2.74 -16.81 -4.85
N ASN A 78 3.46 -16.73 -3.72
CA ASN A 78 2.84 -16.53 -2.40
C ASN A 78 2.13 -15.17 -2.32
N ILE A 79 2.70 -14.12 -2.93
CA ILE A 79 2.04 -12.80 -3.00
C ILE A 79 0.72 -12.88 -3.77
N ARG A 80 0.72 -13.58 -4.90
CA ARG A 80 -0.49 -13.74 -5.73
C ARG A 80 -1.56 -14.57 -5.03
N ASP A 81 -1.16 -15.63 -4.35
CA ASP A 81 -2.06 -16.49 -3.58
C ASP A 81 -2.69 -15.69 -2.43
N GLU A 82 -1.88 -14.99 -1.64
CA GLU A 82 -2.36 -14.10 -0.57
C GLU A 82 -3.33 -13.04 -1.10
N PHE A 83 -3.00 -12.37 -2.20
CA PHE A 83 -3.87 -11.36 -2.78
C PHE A 83 -5.20 -11.95 -3.25
N SER A 84 -5.17 -13.14 -3.86
CA SER A 84 -6.38 -13.84 -4.31
C SER A 84 -7.28 -14.22 -3.13
N GLU A 85 -6.69 -14.70 -2.02
CA GLU A 85 -7.43 -14.96 -0.78
C GLU A 85 -8.04 -13.69 -0.21
N LEU A 86 -7.27 -12.59 -0.18
CA LEU A 86 -7.76 -11.29 0.26
C LEU A 86 -8.90 -10.78 -0.63
N LEU A 87 -8.93 -11.05 -1.94
CA LEU A 87 -10.10 -10.65 -2.76
C LEU A 87 -11.41 -11.32 -2.30
N HIS A 88 -11.32 -12.51 -1.70
CA HIS A 88 -12.47 -13.26 -1.22
C HIS A 88 -12.73 -13.11 0.28
N ALA A 89 -11.78 -12.56 1.04
CA ALA A 89 -11.91 -12.39 2.48
C ALA A 89 -12.88 -11.25 2.84
N GLU A 90 -13.79 -11.50 3.79
CA GLU A 90 -14.73 -10.50 4.34
C GLU A 90 -14.08 -9.56 5.37
N THR A 91 -12.79 -9.28 5.24
CA THR A 91 -12.07 -8.40 6.16
C THR A 91 -12.47 -6.94 5.94
N PRO A 92 -12.76 -6.16 7.02
CA PRO A 92 -13.06 -4.74 6.90
C PRO A 92 -11.94 -3.99 6.18
N ARG A 93 -12.30 -3.15 5.21
CA ARG A 93 -11.37 -2.33 4.42
C ARG A 93 -11.91 -0.91 4.28
N PRO A 94 -11.03 0.09 4.14
CA PRO A 94 -11.48 1.41 3.73
C PRO A 94 -12.24 1.32 2.41
N SER A 95 -13.39 1.97 2.34
CA SER A 95 -14.19 2.04 1.12
C SER A 95 -13.79 3.27 0.32
N ALA A 96 -13.66 3.10 -1.00
CA ALA A 96 -13.41 4.23 -1.89
C ALA A 96 -14.61 5.20 -1.88
N PRO A 97 -14.38 6.52 -1.99
CA PRO A 97 -15.47 7.47 -2.16
C PRO A 97 -16.20 7.23 -3.49
N ALA A 98 -17.51 7.53 -3.53
CA ALA A 98 -18.24 7.47 -4.80
C ALA A 98 -17.82 8.62 -5.72
N ILE A 99 -17.38 8.30 -6.92
CA ILE A 99 -16.83 9.24 -7.93
C ILE A 99 -17.84 10.35 -8.26
N ASN A 100 -19.10 9.97 -8.47
CA ASN A 100 -20.19 10.87 -8.84
C ASN A 100 -20.50 11.93 -7.76
N GLN A 101 -20.01 11.74 -6.54
CA GLN A 101 -20.21 12.69 -5.43
C GLN A 101 -19.11 13.76 -5.36
N ILE A 102 -17.97 13.57 -6.04
CA ILE A 102 -16.76 14.38 -5.83
C ILE A 102 -16.23 14.99 -7.13
N SER A 103 -16.48 14.36 -8.27
CA SER A 103 -16.15 14.90 -9.59
C SER A 103 -17.29 14.60 -10.56
N PRO A 104 -18.33 15.46 -10.64
CA PRO A 104 -19.52 15.19 -11.44
C PRO A 104 -19.24 15.08 -12.94
N ASP A 105 -18.07 15.55 -13.39
CA ASP A 105 -17.66 15.56 -14.79
C ASP A 105 -16.70 14.40 -15.16
N THR A 106 -16.23 13.62 -14.17
CA THR A 106 -15.33 12.48 -14.42
C THR A 106 -16.12 11.21 -14.61
N THR A 107 -16.05 10.62 -15.80
CA THR A 107 -16.76 9.37 -16.10
C THR A 107 -15.91 8.14 -15.74
N THR A 108 -16.55 6.98 -15.61
CA THR A 108 -15.84 5.70 -15.41
C THR A 108 -14.84 5.41 -16.54
N ASP A 109 -15.18 5.77 -17.78
CA ASP A 109 -14.29 5.60 -18.95
C ASP A 109 -13.04 6.48 -18.85
N ASP A 110 -13.17 7.70 -18.32
CA ASP A 110 -12.01 8.58 -18.07
C ASP A 110 -11.08 7.98 -17.03
N MET A 111 -11.63 7.30 -16.02
CA MET A 111 -10.84 6.62 -14.99
C MET A 111 -10.15 5.36 -15.50
N ILE A 112 -10.84 4.55 -16.30
CA ILE A 112 -10.25 3.37 -16.95
C ILE A 112 -9.10 3.82 -17.85
N SER A 113 -9.32 4.89 -18.63
CA SER A 113 -8.29 5.45 -19.51
C SER A 113 -7.07 5.95 -18.73
N GLN A 114 -7.28 6.62 -17.58
CA GLN A 114 -6.21 7.05 -16.70
C GLN A 114 -5.49 5.87 -16.04
N ALA A 115 -6.21 4.84 -15.59
CA ALA A 115 -5.63 3.64 -15.00
C ALA A 115 -4.74 2.89 -16.00
N ILE A 116 -5.19 2.75 -17.26
CA ILE A 116 -4.39 2.15 -18.34
C ILE A 116 -3.15 2.99 -18.64
N ALA A 117 -3.28 4.33 -18.65
CA ALA A 117 -2.15 5.21 -18.87
C ALA A 117 -1.11 5.09 -17.75
N LEU A 118 -1.57 5.02 -16.50
CA LEU A 118 -0.72 4.83 -15.32
C LEU A 118 -0.06 3.45 -15.32
N GLU A 119 -0.79 2.38 -15.63
CA GLU A 119 -0.23 1.03 -15.77
C GLU A 119 0.94 1.03 -16.76
N LYS A 120 0.75 1.62 -17.94
CA LYS A 120 1.78 1.73 -18.97
C LYS A 120 2.98 2.58 -18.56
N GLU A 121 2.77 3.61 -17.74
CA GLU A 121 3.86 4.42 -17.19
C GLU A 121 4.70 3.62 -16.18
N TRP A 122 4.06 2.75 -15.41
CA TRP A 122 4.69 1.95 -14.36
C TRP A 122 5.25 0.60 -14.84
N ASP A 123 4.84 0.11 -16.01
CA ASP A 123 5.36 -1.12 -16.64
C ASP A 123 6.91 -1.22 -16.62
N PRO A 124 7.68 -0.18 -17.02
CA PRO A 124 9.14 -0.26 -16.98
C PRO A 124 9.71 -0.40 -15.57
N VAL A 125 9.02 0.15 -14.57
CA VAL A 125 9.40 0.03 -13.16
C VAL A 125 9.14 -1.39 -12.68
N PHE A 126 7.98 -1.97 -13.02
CA PHE A 126 7.66 -3.35 -12.69
C PHE A 126 8.58 -4.35 -13.38
N ASP A 127 8.93 -4.14 -14.65
CA ASP A 127 9.92 -4.95 -15.37
C ASP A 127 11.30 -4.91 -14.71
N LEU A 128 11.72 -3.72 -14.25
CA LEU A 128 12.98 -3.54 -13.55
C LEU A 128 12.98 -4.22 -12.17
N LEU A 129 11.84 -4.22 -11.48
CA LEU A 129 11.66 -4.93 -10.21
C LEU A 129 11.59 -6.46 -10.41
N ALA A 130 11.09 -6.93 -11.54
CA ALA A 130 10.97 -8.35 -11.84
C ALA A 130 12.29 -9.00 -12.32
N THR A 131 13.27 -8.20 -12.76
CA THR A 131 14.56 -8.67 -13.29
C THR A 131 15.73 -8.54 -12.29
N ARG A 132 15.47 -8.22 -11.03
CA ARG A 132 16.44 -8.23 -9.93
C ARG A 132 16.09 -9.28 -8.89
#